data_AF-A0A318VJW3-F1
#
_entry.id   AF-A0A318VJW3-F1
#
_cell.length_a   1.000
_cell.length_b   1.000
_cell.length_c   1.000
_cell.angle_alpha   90.00
_cell.angle_beta   90.00
_cell.angle_gamma   90.00
#
_symmetry.space_group_name_H-M   'P 1'
#
loop_
_entity.id
_entity.type
_entity.pdbx_description
1 polymer ?
#
loop_
_entity_poly.entity_id
_entity_poly.type
_entity_poly.pdbx_seq_one_letter_code
_entity_poly.pdbx_strand_id
1 'polypeptide(L)' 'MASTIHSNARTTPRIRQELQEAPAGVSDPELARRYGISRMTVRKWRRRRTEVEDRTHRPKTMHT' A
#
# COMPACT_ATOMS: atom_id res chain seq x y z
N MET A 1 13.81 4.52 -7.10
CA MET A 1 13.80 5.95 -6.70
C MET A 1 12.98 6.03 -5.42
N ALA A 2 13.60 6.36 -4.29
CA ALA A 2 12.88 6.43 -3.01
C ALA A 2 11.88 7.58 -3.05
N SER A 3 10.59 7.25 -3.04
CA SER A 3 9.52 8.21 -2.87
C SER A 3 9.70 8.90 -1.52
N THR A 4 9.67 10.23 -1.48
CA THR A 4 9.78 11.00 -0.24
C THR A 4 8.53 10.79 0.60
N ILE A 5 8.62 9.90 1.58
CA ILE A 5 7.51 9.54 2.46
C ILE A 5 7.49 10.53 3.63
N HIS A 6 6.30 11.04 3.95
CA HIS A 6 6.10 11.89 5.12
C HIS A 6 6.36 11.10 6.42
N SER A 7 6.97 11.73 7.42
CA SER A 7 7.35 11.10 8.70
C SER A 7 6.19 10.39 9.41
N ASN A 8 4.98 10.96 9.35
CA ASN A 8 3.78 10.37 9.97
C ASN A 8 3.05 9.35 9.08
N ALA A 9 3.54 9.05 7.88
CA ALA A 9 2.87 8.12 7.00
C ALA A 9 3.05 6.67 7.50
N ARG A 10 1.95 6.07 7.97
CA ARG A 10 1.94 4.67 8.43
C ARG A 10 1.93 3.65 7.29
N THR A 11 1.59 4.05 6.05
CA THR A 11 1.53 3.15 4.89
C THR A 11 2.77 3.30 4.02
N THR A 12 3.89 2.78 4.52
CA THR A 12 5.16 2.71 3.79
C THR A 12 5.13 1.58 2.74
N PRO A 13 6.00 1.63 1.70
CA PRO A 13 6.16 0.55 0.73
C PRO A 13 6.38 -0.82 1.38
N ARG A 14 7.20 -0.87 2.43
CA ARG A 14 7.41 -2.07 3.23
C ARG A 14 6.11 -2.65 3.80
N ILE A 15 5.30 -1.82 4.47
CA ILE A 15 4.03 -2.27 5.06
C ILE A 15 3.05 -2.69 3.95
N ARG A 16 3.04 -2.01 2.80
CA ARG A 16 2.19 -2.37 1.66
C ARG A 16 2.56 -3.75 1.10
N GLN A 17 3.85 -4.06 0.99
CA GLN A 17 4.35 -5.37 0.59
C GLN A 17 3.97 -6.44 1.61
N GLU A 18 4.20 -6.20 2.90
CA GLU A 18 3.81 -7.11 3.99
C GLU A 18 2.28 -7.40 3.98
N LEU A 19 1.46 -6.41 3.63
CA LEU A 19 0.00 -6.59 3.47
C LEU A 19 -0.38 -7.41 2.23
N GLN A 20 0.40 -7.34 1.14
CA GLN A 20 0.17 -8.16 -0.07
C GLN A 20 0.59 -9.62 0.14
N GLU A 21 1.71 -9.83 0.82
CA GLU A 21 2.23 -11.17 1.16
C GLU A 21 1.42 -11.84 2.28
N ALA A 22 0.57 -11.09 2.99
CA ALA A 22 -0.23 -11.62 4.09
C ALA A 22 -1.18 -12.75 3.61
N PRO A 23 -1.10 -13.95 4.22
CA PRO A 23 -1.83 -15.12 3.77
C PRO A 23 -3.36 -14.93 3.87
N ALA A 24 -4.11 -15.61 3.00
CA ALA A 24 -5.56 -15.50 2.90
C ALA A 24 -6.30 -15.83 4.22
N GLY A 25 -5.67 -16.60 5.12
CA GLY A 25 -6.20 -16.94 6.43
C GLY A 25 -6.14 -15.81 7.48
N VAL A 26 -5.38 -14.74 7.24
CA VAL A 26 -5.33 -13.59 8.16
C VAL A 26 -6.46 -12.63 7.85
N SER A 27 -7.20 -12.25 8.89
CA SER A 27 -8.33 -11.34 8.77
C SER A 27 -7.88 -9.88 8.59
N ASP A 28 -8.57 -9.14 7.72
CA ASP A 28 -8.35 -7.70 7.53
C ASP A 28 -8.38 -6.87 8.83
N PRO A 29 -9.30 -7.10 9.80
CA PRO A 29 -9.28 -6.35 11.06
C PRO A 29 -8.06 -6.65 11.95
N GLU A 30 -7.50 -7.85 11.88
CA GLU A 30 -6.29 -8.20 12.64
C GLU A 30 -5.05 -7.49 12.10
N LEU A 31 -4.88 -7.46 10.77
CA LEU A 31 -3.84 -6.68 10.10
C LEU A 31 -3.98 -5.18 10.40
N ALA A 32 -5.22 -4.66 10.38
CA ALA A 32 -5.49 -3.27 10.71
C ALA A 32 -5.05 -2.90 12.13
N ARG A 33 -5.30 -3.77 13.11
CA ARG A 33 -4.86 -3.56 14.50
C ARG A 33 -3.35 -3.66 14.65
N ARG A 34 -2.70 -4.62 13.98
CA ARG A 34 -1.25 -4.83 14.05
C ARG A 34 -0.47 -3.63 13.50
N TYR A 35 -0.89 -3.10 12.36
CA TYR A 35 -0.21 -1.98 11.69
C TYR A 35 -0.80 -0.60 12.05
N GLY A 36 -1.86 -0.54 12.86
CA GLY A 36 -2.49 0.73 13.25
C GLY A 36 -3.06 1.53 12.08
N ILE A 37 -3.59 0.83 11.06
CA ILE A 37 -4.16 1.40 9.83
C ILE A 37 -5.64 1.04 9.69
N SER A 38 -6.36 1.75 8.83
CA SER A 38 -7.77 1.47 8.56
C SER A 38 -7.95 0.11 7.86
N ARG A 39 -9.03 -0.61 8.21
CA ARG A 39 -9.47 -1.84 7.53
C ARG A 39 -9.65 -1.64 6.02
N MET A 40 -10.15 -0.48 5.62
CA MET A 40 -10.33 -0.16 4.20
C MET A 40 -8.98 -0.07 3.47
N THR A 41 -7.96 0.44 4.15
CA THR A 41 -6.59 0.53 3.63
C THR A 41 -5.99 -0.86 3.44
N VAL A 42 -6.12 -1.75 4.43
CA VAL A 42 -5.71 -3.16 4.32
C VAL A 42 -6.37 -3.83 3.11
N ARG A 43 -7.70 -3.73 3.00
CA ARG A 43 -8.46 -4.34 1.90
C ARG A 43 -8.04 -3.81 0.53
N LYS A 44 -7.74 -2.51 0.42
CA LYS A 44 -7.23 -1.88 -0.81
C LYS A 44 -5.88 -2.47 -1.22
N TRP A 45 -4.94 -2.59 -0.28
CA TRP A 45 -3.61 -3.10 -0.58
C TRP A 45 -3.59 -4.60 -0.85
N ARG A 46 -4.41 -5.42 -0.16
CA ARG A 46 -4.57 -6.84 -0.49
C ARG A 46 -5.13 -7.09 -1.89
N ARG A 47 -6.02 -6.20 -2.37
CA ARG A 47 -6.60 -6.29 -3.71
C ARG A 47 -5.65 -5.82 -4.81
N ARG A 48 -4.77 -4.85 -4.51
CA ARG A 48 -3.70 -4.44 -5.43
C ARG A 48 -2.64 -5.53 -5.46
N ARG A 49 -2.64 -6.36 -6.51
CA ARG A 49 -1.61 -7.40 -6.71
C ARG A 49 -0.38 -6.92 -7.47
N THR A 50 -0.48 -5.82 -8.20
CA THR A 50 0.50 -5.49 -9.25
C THR A 50 1.57 -4.49 -8.82
N GLU A 51 1.28 -3.63 -7.84
CA GLU A 51 2.15 -2.48 -7.53
C GLU A 51 2.17 -2.17 -6.04
N VAL A 52 3.38 -2.08 -5.48
CA VAL A 52 3.68 -1.63 -4.11
C VAL A 52 4.09 -0.14 -4.11
N GLU A 53 4.83 0.24 -5.14
CA GLU A 53 5.33 1.60 -5.36
C GLU A 53 4.26 2.53 -5.92
N ASP A 54 4.41 3.81 -5.63
CA ASP A 54 3.55 4.84 -6.18
C ASP A 54 3.89 5.08 -7.66
N ARG A 55 2.85 5.16 -8.49
CA ARG A 55 3.00 5.49 -9.91
C ARG A 55 3.56 6.89 -10.08
N THR A 56 4.21 7.11 -11.21
CA THR A 56 4.66 8.44 -11.61
C THR A 56 3.44 9.36 -11.77
N HIS A 57 3.58 10.61 -11.33
CA HIS A 57 2.58 11.66 -11.53
C HIS A 57 2.60 12.23 -12.95
N ARG A 58 3.49 11.73 -13.81
CA ARG A 58 3.62 12.19 -15.20
C ARG A 58 2.57 11.51 -16.07
N PRO A 59 1.96 12.23 -17.02
CA PRO A 59 1.06 11.62 -17.98
C PRO A 59 1.81 10.57 -18.80
N LYS A 60 1.12 9.47 -19.12
CA LYS A 60 1.70 8.39 -19.94
C LYS A 60 1.97 8.84 -21.38
N THR A 61 1.14 9.74 -21.89
CA THR A 61 1.28 10.35 -23.21
C THR A 61 1.16 11.86 -23.03
N MET A 62 2.17 12.60 -23.47
CA MET A 62 2.08 14.06 -23.57
C MET A 62 1.55 14.38 -24.96
N HIS A 63 0.40 15.05 -25.02
CA HIS A 63 -0.08 15.67 -26.25
C HIS A 63 0.46 17.10 -26.28
N THR A 64 1.19 17.41 -27.35
CA THR A 64 1.72 18.75 -27.64
C THR A 64 0.92 19.33 -28.79
#